data_AF-A0A178WT31-F1
#
_entry.id   AF-A0A178WT31-F1
#
_cell.length_a   1.000
_cell.length_b   1.000
_cell.length_c   1.000
_cell.angle_alpha   90.00
_cell.angle_beta   90.00
_cell.angle_gamma   90.00
#
_symmetry.space_group_name_H-M   'P 1'
#
loop_
_entity.id
_entity.type
_entity.pdbx_description
1 polymer ?
#
loop_
_entity_poly.entity_id
_entity_poly.type
_entity_poly.pdbx_seq_one_letter_code
_entity_poly.pdbx_strand_id
1 'polypeptide(L)'
;MPARGFPKKSEAEGGKKVEEAQGSGDIKPLGAALLGLDGAHFSGHHFQSCVDGRATVVAETETVAGQLDSGTLDALADVSV
;
A
#
# COMPACT_ATOMS: atom_id res chain seq x y z
N MET A 1 -14.21 -18.42 -6.74
CA MET A 1 -13.13 -17.55 -6.22
C MET A 1 -13.56 -17.05 -4.85
N PRO A 2 -12.71 -17.07 -3.81
CA PRO A 2 -13.09 -16.50 -2.52
C PRO A 2 -13.37 -15.00 -2.69
N ALA A 3 -14.30 -14.48 -1.89
CA ALA A 3 -14.64 -13.07 -1.93
C ALA A 3 -13.38 -12.23 -1.62
N ARG A 4 -12.97 -11.35 -2.55
CA ARG A 4 -11.91 -10.37 -2.30
C ARG A 4 -12.50 -9.27 -1.41
N GLY A 5 -11.81 -8.94 -0.31
CA GLY A 5 -12.22 -7.89 0.63
C GLY A 5 -12.95 -8.39 1.88
N PHE A 6 -13.31 -7.45 2.75
CA PHE A 6 -13.98 -7.70 4.02
C PHE A 6 -15.39 -8.29 3.82
N PRO A 7 -15.90 -9.06 4.80
CA PRO A 7 -17.28 -9.52 4.81
C PRO A 7 -18.30 -8.36 4.67
N LYS A 8 -18.03 -7.22 5.32
CA LYS A 8 -18.92 -6.03 5.29
C LYS A 8 -18.17 -4.73 5.00
N LYS A 9 -18.87 -3.75 4.43
CA LYS A 9 -18.33 -2.39 4.22
C LYS A 9 -17.89 -1.73 5.53
N SER A 10 -18.65 -1.91 6.60
CA SER A 10 -18.31 -1.37 7.93
C SER A 10 -16.97 -1.91 8.47
N GLU A 11 -16.60 -3.12 8.08
CA GLU A 11 -15.30 -3.71 8.45
C GLU A 11 -14.17 -3.11 7.60
N ALA A 12 -14.43 -2.75 6.34
CA ALA A 12 -13.48 -1.97 5.53
C ALA A 12 -13.26 -0.56 6.09
N GLU A 13 -14.33 0.11 6.53
CA GLU A 13 -14.23 1.38 7.26
C GLU A 13 -13.46 1.23 8.58
N GLY A 14 -13.59 0.08 9.25
CA GLY A 14 -12.77 -0.30 10.39
C GLY A 14 -11.29 -0.43 10.02
N GLY A 15 -10.99 -1.15 8.92
CA GLY A 15 -9.64 -1.29 8.38
C GLY A 15 -8.98 0.06 8.13
N LYS A 16 -9.67 1.01 7.49
CA LYS A 16 -9.16 2.37 7.27
C LYS A 16 -8.72 3.06 8.57
N LYS A 17 -9.41 2.83 9.69
CA LYS A 17 -9.04 3.40 10.99
C LYS A 17 -7.80 2.73 11.61
N VAL A 18 -7.55 1.47 11.27
CA VAL A 18 -6.33 0.77 11.71
C VAL A 18 -5.13 1.34 10.96
N GLU A 19 -5.25 1.59 9.66
CA GLU A 19 -4.20 2.22 8.85
C GLU A 19 -3.83 3.63 9.32
N GLU A 20 -4.81 4.37 9.86
CA GLU A 20 -4.57 5.68 10.50
C GLU A 20 -3.85 5.57 11.86
N ALA A 21 -3.79 4.38 12.46
CA ALA A 21 -3.10 4.13 13.72
C ALA A 21 -1.64 3.70 13.46
N GLN A 22 -0.74 4.67 13.56
CA GLN A 22 0.67 4.46 13.28
C GLN A 22 1.30 3.28 14.06
N GLY A 23 1.99 2.40 13.35
CA GLY A 23 2.65 1.23 13.93
C GLY A 23 1.72 0.05 14.24
N SER A 24 0.50 0.03 13.67
CA SER A 24 -0.44 -1.10 13.66
C SER A 24 0.17 -2.41 13.16
N GLY A 25 1.08 -2.34 12.18
CA GLY A 25 1.76 -3.51 11.59
C GLY A 25 0.85 -4.41 10.75
N ASP A 26 -0.31 -3.89 10.33
CA ASP A 26 -1.31 -4.54 9.48
C ASP A 26 -0.94 -4.54 7.99
N ILE A 27 -0.09 -3.61 7.55
CA ILE A 27 0.55 -3.65 6.24
C ILE A 27 1.87 -4.42 6.30
N LYS A 28 1.94 -5.49 5.51
CA LYS A 28 3.20 -6.13 5.12
C LYS A 28 3.36 -5.93 3.62
N PRO A 29 4.38 -5.18 3.17
CA PRO A 29 4.60 -4.99 1.74
C PRO A 29 4.62 -6.35 1.05
N LEU A 30 3.80 -6.50 -0.01
CA LEU A 30 3.98 -7.61 -0.94
C LEU A 30 5.40 -7.46 -1.47
N GLY A 31 6.29 -8.36 -1.05
CA GLY A 31 7.69 -8.07 -0.79
C GLY A 31 8.29 -7.05 -1.75
N ALA A 32 8.83 -5.95 -1.23
CA ALA A 32 9.48 -4.91 -2.02
C ALA A 32 10.49 -5.50 -3.02
N ALA A 33 11.14 -6.62 -2.67
CA ALA A 33 11.99 -7.42 -3.55
C ALA A 33 11.31 -7.94 -4.85
N LEU A 34 10.02 -8.30 -4.83
CA LEU A 34 9.26 -8.71 -6.01
C LEU A 34 9.02 -7.54 -6.98
N LEU A 35 9.05 -6.31 -6.46
CA LEU A 35 8.92 -5.07 -7.23
C LEU A 35 10.27 -4.40 -7.51
N GLY A 36 11.40 -5.02 -7.14
CA GLY A 36 12.73 -4.40 -7.26
C GLY A 36 12.96 -3.19 -6.35
N LEU A 37 12.15 -3.05 -5.29
CA LEU A 37 12.18 -1.95 -4.33
C LEU A 37 12.86 -2.34 -3.02
N ASP A 38 13.81 -3.27 -3.03
CA ASP A 38 14.50 -3.78 -1.83
C ASP A 38 15.29 -2.70 -1.04
N GLY A 39 15.57 -1.55 -1.66
CA GLY A 39 16.11 -0.36 -0.99
C GLY A 39 15.07 0.57 -0.34
N ALA A 40 13.77 0.33 -0.54
CA ALA A 40 12.70 1.17 0.00
C ALA A 40 12.20 0.63 1.34
N HIS A 41 12.16 1.50 2.35
CA HIS A 41 11.59 1.20 3.65
C HIS A 41 10.30 2.01 3.86
N PHE A 42 9.16 1.35 3.70
CA PHE A 42 7.84 1.93 3.95
C PHE A 42 7.64 2.20 5.45
N SER A 43 7.50 3.47 5.82
CA SER A 43 7.30 3.92 7.21
C SER A 43 5.83 3.97 7.61
N GLY A 44 4.92 3.98 6.65
CA GLY A 44 3.49 4.25 6.86
C GLY A 44 3.18 5.72 7.16
N HIS A 45 4.11 6.67 6.99
CA HIS A 45 3.85 8.11 7.25
C HIS A 45 3.27 8.85 6.05
N HIS A 46 3.57 8.41 4.83
CA HIS A 46 3.17 9.08 3.60
C HIS A 46 2.23 8.20 2.81
N PHE A 47 0.98 8.15 3.26
CA PHE A 47 -0.04 7.29 2.70
C PHE A 47 -1.34 8.02 2.39
N GLN A 48 -2.14 7.40 1.52
CA GLN A 48 -3.54 7.72 1.29
C GLN A 48 -4.33 6.41 1.36
N SER A 49 -5.52 6.44 1.96
CA SER A 49 -6.43 5.29 1.92
C SER A 49 -7.87 5.67 1.54
N CYS A 50 -8.53 4.75 0.85
CA CYS A 50 -9.94 4.86 0.51
C CYS A 50 -10.68 3.54 0.74
N VAL A 51 -12.00 3.62 0.87
CA VAL A 51 -12.86 2.43 0.95
C VAL A 51 -13.56 2.28 -0.40
N ASP A 52 -13.32 1.16 -1.07
CA ASP A 52 -14.02 0.79 -2.31
C ASP A 52 -14.88 -0.46 -2.07
N GLY A 53 -16.19 -0.26 -1.95
CA GLY A 53 -17.16 -1.31 -1.66
C GLY A 53 -16.89 -2.02 -0.32
N ARG A 54 -16.32 -3.22 -0.39
CA ARG A 54 -15.93 -4.03 0.78
C ARG A 54 -14.41 -4.14 0.93
N ALA A 55 -13.63 -3.34 0.23
CA ALA A 55 -12.18 -3.30 0.31
C ALA A 55 -11.71 -1.97 0.90
N THR A 56 -10.56 -2.02 1.57
CA THR A 56 -9.77 -0.85 1.91
C THR A 56 -8.56 -0.87 0.99
N VAL A 57 -8.35 0.24 0.27
CA VAL A 57 -7.19 0.44 -0.59
C VAL A 57 -6.28 1.42 0.12
N VAL A 58 -5.01 1.08 0.21
CA VAL A 58 -3.96 1.92 0.80
C VAL A 58 -2.85 2.05 -0.24
N ALA A 59 -2.45 3.29 -0.49
CA ALA A 59 -1.28 3.62 -1.28
C ALA A 59 -0.27 4.31 -0.36
N GLU A 60 0.95 3.79 -0.33
CA GLU A 60 2.06 4.36 0.43
C GLU A 60 3.18 4.81 -0.51
N THR A 61 3.85 5.88 -0.12
CA THR A 61 5.00 6.43 -0.84
C THR A 61 6.13 6.67 0.14
N GLU A 62 7.37 6.63 -0.35
CA GLU A 62 8.52 6.95 0.48
C GLU A 62 9.60 7.69 -0.28
N THR A 63 10.42 8.42 0.47
CA THR A 63 11.62 9.02 -0.10
C THR A 63 12.68 7.95 -0.27
N VAL A 64 13.10 7.71 -1.51
CA VAL A 64 14.26 6.89 -1.84
C VAL A 64 15.38 7.80 -2.32
N ALA A 65 16.62 7.50 -1.93
CA ALA A 65 17.81 8.20 -2.40
C ALA A 65 18.52 7.40 -3.50
N GLY A 66 19.06 8.09 -4.50
CA GLY A 66 19.83 7.47 -5.58
C GLY A 66 19.24 7.72 -6.97
N GLN A 67 19.63 6.89 -7.93
CA GLN A 67 19.08 6.87 -9.29
C GLN A 67 18.16 5.66 -9.43
N LEU A 68 16.95 5.88 -9.95
CA LEU A 68 16.02 4.82 -10.31
C LEU A 68 16.19 4.52 -11.80
N ASP A 69 16.23 3.24 -12.16
CA ASP A 69 16.21 2.85 -13.56
C ASP A 69 14.82 3.02 -14.20
N SER A 70 14.76 3.02 -15.53
CA SER A 70 13.51 3.23 -16.26
C SER A 70 12.45 2.18 -15.95
N GLY A 71 12.83 0.93 -15.69
CA GLY A 71 11.88 -0.14 -15.38
C GLY A 71 11.20 0.06 -14.03
N THR A 72 11.95 0.54 -13.04
CA THR A 72 11.42 0.91 -11.73
C THR A 72 10.49 2.11 -11.83
N LEU A 73 10.86 3.11 -12.64
CA LEU A 73 10.00 4.28 -12.88
C LEU A 73 8.68 3.90 -13.57
N ASP A 74 8.71 3.01 -14.56
CA ASP A 74 7.50 2.51 -15.22
C ASP A 74 6.63 1.71 -14.25
N ALA A 75 7.23 0.84 -13.43
CA ALA A 75 6.48 0.08 -12.42
C ALA A 75 5.81 0.99 -11.37
N LEU A 76 6.47 2.08 -10.95
CA LEU A 76 5.88 3.09 -10.07
C LEU A 76 4.74 3.85 -10.74
N ALA A 77 4.83 4.11 -12.05
CA ALA A 77 3.76 4.75 -12.80
C ALA A 77 2.54 3.82 -12.95
N ASP A 78 2.76 2.54 -13.25
CA ASP A 78 1.70 1.53 -13.43
C ASP A 78 0.80 1.37 -12.21
N VAL A 79 1.34 1.53 -10.99
CA VAL A 79 0.56 1.43 -9.75
C VAL A 79 -0.14 2.74 -9.36
N SER A 80 0.15 3.85 -10.03
CA SER A 80 -0.37 5.18 -9.69
C SER A 80 -1.68 5.56 -10.39
N VAL A 81 -2.10 4.79 -11.41
CA VAL A 81 -3.31 5.00 -12.25
C VAL A 81 -4.24 3.81 -12.21
#